data_AF-A0A8C5ZY18-F1
#
_entry.id   AF-A0A8C5ZY18-F1
#
_cell.length_a   1.000
_cell.length_b   1.000
_cell.length_c   1.000
_cell.angle_alpha   90.00
_cell.angle_beta   90.00
_cell.angle_gamma   90.00
#
_symmetry.space_group_name_H-M   'P 1'
#
loop_
_entity.id
_entity.type
_entity.pdbx_description
1 polymer ?
#
loop_
_entity_poly.entity_id
_entity_poly.type
_entity_poly.pdbx_seq_one_letter_code
_entity_poly.pdbx_strand_id
1 'polypeptide(L)'
;QKKKKSLAPWRAPVLAAAPEAETGGSGVQSQPQLALNTIQNRGTVVVERWWKVPLAGEGRKPRLHRRHRVYKLVEDTKHRPKENLELILTQSVEKLGVRGDLVSVSKSLGRNRLLPQGLAVYASPENRKLYEEEKLVIHLADFFLQLGVVVAPHALKLPEEPITRWGEYWCEVTVNGLDTVRVPMSVVNFEKPRTKRYKFWLAQQAAKGLTSTSSQTL
;
A
#
# COMPACT_ATOMS: atom_id res chain seq x y z
N GLN A 1 -36.64 -33.33 53.51
CA GLN A 1 -36.42 -32.35 54.61
C GLN A 1 -36.02 -30.99 54.02
N LYS A 2 -35.78 -29.99 54.88
CA LYS A 2 -35.19 -28.64 54.61
C LYS A 2 -34.05 -28.68 53.56
N LYS A 3 -33.79 -27.64 52.74
CA LYS A 3 -34.17 -26.21 52.80
C LYS A 3 -34.13 -25.58 51.38
N LYS A 4 -34.99 -24.59 51.09
CA LYS A 4 -34.84 -23.73 49.89
C LYS A 4 -33.55 -22.89 49.99
N LYS A 5 -32.83 -22.70 48.88
CA LYS A 5 -31.96 -21.53 48.66
C LYS A 5 -32.19 -21.01 47.23
N SER A 6 -32.74 -19.81 47.13
CA SER A 6 -32.90 -19.08 45.88
C SER A 6 -31.57 -18.43 45.47
N LEU A 7 -31.33 -18.38 44.16
CA LEU A 7 -30.42 -17.45 43.51
C LEU A 7 -31.19 -16.89 42.30
N ALA A 8 -31.22 -15.56 42.18
CA ALA A 8 -32.08 -14.87 41.21
C ALA A 8 -31.57 -15.04 39.77
N PRO A 9 -32.46 -14.97 38.76
CA PRO A 9 -32.04 -14.97 37.37
C PRO A 9 -31.18 -13.74 37.07
N TRP A 10 -30.10 -13.93 36.31
CA TRP A 10 -29.33 -12.83 35.75
C TRP A 10 -30.20 -12.07 34.75
N ARG A 11 -30.56 -10.83 35.07
CA ARG A 11 -31.24 -9.94 34.13
C ARG A 11 -30.28 -9.58 32.99
N ALA A 12 -30.71 -9.80 31.75
CA ALA A 12 -30.09 -9.12 30.62
C ALA A 12 -30.38 -7.60 30.74
N PRO A 13 -29.44 -6.72 30.37
CA PRO A 13 -29.72 -5.29 30.27
C PRO A 13 -30.72 -5.05 29.13
N VAL A 14 -31.82 -4.34 29.43
CA VAL A 14 -32.74 -3.84 28.41
C VAL A 14 -32.05 -2.70 27.67
N LEU A 15 -32.10 -2.70 26.33
CA LEU A 15 -31.77 -1.50 25.57
C LEU A 15 -32.85 -0.44 25.86
N ALA A 16 -32.50 0.54 26.68
CA ALA A 16 -33.28 1.77 26.79
C ALA A 16 -32.99 2.61 25.54
N ALA A 17 -34.02 2.94 24.76
CA ALA A 17 -33.92 3.96 23.73
C ALA A 17 -33.77 5.33 24.40
N ALA A 18 -32.80 6.13 23.94
CA ALA A 18 -32.66 7.52 24.35
C ALA A 18 -33.61 8.39 23.50
N PRO A 19 -34.33 9.35 24.10
CA PRO A 19 -35.11 10.33 23.34
C PRO A 19 -34.20 11.39 22.71
N GLU A 20 -34.61 11.91 21.56
CA GLU A 20 -34.00 13.09 20.94
C GLU A 20 -34.42 14.35 21.71
N ALA A 21 -33.48 15.26 21.95
CA ALA A 21 -33.74 16.60 22.43
C ALA A 21 -32.61 17.54 21.98
N GLU A 22 -32.91 18.49 21.11
CA GLU A 22 -31.96 19.55 20.76
C GLU A 22 -31.88 20.59 21.88
N THR A 23 -30.69 21.14 22.12
CA THR A 23 -30.51 22.50 22.63
C THR A 23 -29.08 22.96 22.35
N GLY A 24 -28.93 24.17 21.81
CA GLY A 24 -27.62 24.69 21.38
C GLY A 24 -26.70 25.08 22.54
N GLY A 25 -25.40 24.82 22.38
CA GLY A 25 -24.36 25.25 23.33
C GLY A 25 -23.00 25.38 22.64
N SER A 26 -22.42 26.58 22.63
CA SER A 26 -21.16 26.93 21.96
C SER A 26 -19.93 26.44 22.74
N GLY A 27 -19.69 25.13 22.75
CA GLY A 27 -18.50 24.51 23.34
C GLY A 27 -17.31 24.49 22.39
N VAL A 28 -16.21 25.16 22.76
CA VAL A 28 -14.92 25.06 22.05
C VAL A 28 -14.39 23.63 22.17
N GLN A 29 -14.42 22.87 21.06
CA GLN A 29 -13.89 21.51 21.02
C GLN A 29 -12.35 21.54 20.99
N SER A 30 -11.73 21.59 22.18
CA SER A 30 -10.32 21.25 22.34
C SER A 30 -10.10 19.82 21.86
N GLN A 31 -9.41 19.65 20.72
CA GLN A 31 -9.13 18.32 20.18
C GLN A 31 -8.38 17.48 21.23
N PRO A 32 -8.84 16.25 21.55
CA PRO A 32 -8.09 15.37 22.42
C PRO A 32 -6.76 15.04 21.73
N GLN A 33 -5.64 15.37 22.39
CA GLN A 33 -4.31 15.15 21.85
C GLN A 33 -4.15 13.68 21.45
N LEU A 34 -3.69 13.43 20.21
CA LEU A 34 -3.59 12.10 19.63
C LEU A 34 -2.76 11.18 20.54
N ALA A 35 -3.43 10.20 21.15
CA ALA A 35 -2.81 9.17 22.00
C ALA A 35 -1.98 8.19 21.14
N LEU A 36 -0.82 8.65 20.69
CA LEU A 36 0.07 7.90 19.83
C LEU A 36 0.62 6.65 20.54
N ASN A 37 0.73 5.57 19.76
CA ASN A 37 1.58 4.42 20.04
C ASN A 37 1.24 3.53 21.25
N THR A 38 -0.02 3.09 21.36
CA THR A 38 -0.25 1.69 21.76
C THR A 38 0.19 0.77 20.61
N ILE A 39 1.51 0.57 20.46
CA ILE A 39 2.07 -0.41 19.53
C ILE A 39 1.76 -1.79 20.07
N GLN A 40 0.57 -2.30 19.74
CA GLN A 40 0.20 -3.68 19.94
C GLN A 40 1.27 -4.56 19.26
N ASN A 41 2.03 -5.31 20.06
CA ASN A 41 2.98 -6.28 19.55
C ASN A 41 2.19 -7.49 19.03
N ARG A 42 1.62 -7.36 17.81
CA ARG A 42 0.67 -8.30 17.17
C ARG A 42 1.33 -9.61 16.72
N GLY A 43 2.01 -10.29 17.65
CA GLY A 43 2.35 -11.71 17.54
C GLY A 43 1.11 -12.55 17.80
N THR A 44 0.91 -13.58 16.99
CA THR A 44 -0.15 -14.57 17.12
C THR A 44 0.48 -15.88 17.56
N VAL A 45 0.08 -16.39 18.72
CA VAL A 45 0.51 -17.69 19.22
C VAL A 45 -0.45 -18.74 18.70
N VAL A 46 0.03 -19.61 17.80
CA VAL A 46 -0.75 -20.71 17.22
C VAL A 46 -0.59 -21.94 18.11
N VAL A 47 -1.73 -22.46 18.58
CA VAL A 47 -1.77 -23.60 19.50
C VAL A 47 -2.73 -24.68 19.01
N GLU A 48 -2.31 -25.95 19.14
CA GLU A 48 -3.17 -27.11 18.92
C GLU A 48 -3.75 -27.58 20.26
N ARG A 49 -4.92 -28.24 20.24
CA ARG A 49 -5.45 -28.91 21.43
C ARG A 49 -4.79 -30.28 21.56
N TRP A 50 -4.25 -30.58 22.74
CA TRP A 50 -3.59 -31.87 23.01
C TRP A 50 -4.53 -33.08 22.81
N TRP A 51 -5.83 -32.86 23.00
CA TRP A 51 -6.87 -33.86 22.86
C TRP A 51 -7.80 -33.47 21.71
N LYS A 52 -7.93 -34.35 20.70
CA LYS A 52 -8.88 -34.19 19.59
C LYS A 52 -10.30 -34.01 20.13
N VAL A 53 -11.00 -33.00 19.62
CA VAL A 53 -12.40 -32.72 20.00
C VAL A 53 -13.32 -33.58 19.13
N PRO A 54 -14.25 -34.36 19.71
CA PRO A 54 -15.24 -35.09 18.94
C PRO A 54 -16.08 -34.13 18.08
N LEU A 55 -16.31 -34.51 16.81
CA LEU A 55 -17.17 -33.74 15.92
C LEU A 55 -18.59 -33.68 16.48
N ALA A 56 -19.25 -32.53 16.32
CA ALA A 56 -20.69 -32.43 16.46
C ALA A 56 -21.34 -32.67 15.10
N GLY A 57 -22.63 -33.03 15.10
CA GLY A 57 -23.44 -33.04 13.88
C GLY A 57 -23.51 -31.65 13.23
N GLU A 58 -23.81 -31.62 11.94
CA GLU A 58 -23.74 -30.42 11.10
C GLU A 58 -24.54 -29.24 11.66
N GLY A 59 -24.01 -28.03 11.47
CA GLY A 59 -24.53 -26.79 12.05
C GLY A 59 -24.40 -26.65 13.58
N ARG A 60 -24.04 -27.70 14.33
CA ARG A 60 -23.99 -27.67 15.80
C ARG A 60 -22.57 -27.36 16.32
N LYS A 61 -22.48 -26.53 17.36
CA LYS A 61 -21.20 -26.18 18.01
C LYS A 61 -20.62 -27.39 18.78
N PRO A 62 -19.31 -27.67 18.69
CA PRO A 62 -18.70 -28.84 19.34
C PRO A 62 -18.70 -28.72 20.87
N ARG A 63 -19.02 -29.83 21.56
CA ARG A 63 -19.03 -29.88 23.03
C ARG A 63 -17.61 -30.03 23.59
N LEU A 64 -17.12 -28.98 24.27
CA LEU A 64 -15.78 -28.96 24.85
C LEU A 64 -15.76 -29.46 26.30
N HIS A 65 -14.97 -30.50 26.57
CA HIS A 65 -14.71 -31.01 27.92
C HIS A 65 -13.44 -30.36 28.54
N ARG A 66 -13.25 -30.44 29.87
CA ARG A 66 -12.08 -29.84 30.57
C ARG A 66 -10.74 -30.22 29.92
N ARG A 67 -10.57 -31.50 29.53
CA ARG A 67 -9.34 -31.99 28.87
C ARG A 67 -9.02 -31.27 27.55
N HIS A 68 -10.03 -30.81 26.80
CA HIS A 68 -9.83 -30.10 25.53
C HIS A 68 -9.25 -28.68 25.72
N ARG A 69 -9.12 -28.19 26.96
CA ARG A 69 -8.46 -26.92 27.32
C ARG A 69 -6.95 -27.08 27.58
N VAL A 70 -6.39 -28.28 27.41
CA VAL A 70 -4.93 -28.49 27.35
C VAL A 70 -4.47 -28.23 25.92
N TYR A 71 -3.47 -27.35 25.78
CA TYR A 71 -2.94 -26.89 24.50
C TYR A 71 -1.45 -27.18 24.40
N LYS A 72 -0.96 -27.37 23.17
CA LYS A 72 0.46 -27.43 22.81
C LYS A 72 0.79 -26.23 21.91
N LEU A 73 1.92 -25.59 22.15
CA LEU A 73 2.45 -24.57 21.25
C LEU A 73 2.85 -25.23 19.93
N VAL A 74 2.37 -24.67 18.81
CA VAL A 74 2.73 -25.10 17.46
C VAL A 74 3.72 -24.10 16.88
N GLU A 75 3.31 -22.83 16.78
CA GLU A 75 4.12 -21.75 16.21
C GLU A 75 3.82 -20.41 16.90
N ASP A 76 4.79 -19.49 16.88
CA ASP A 76 4.60 -18.11 17.32
C ASP A 76 5.04 -17.15 16.20
N THR A 77 4.10 -16.35 15.67
CA THR A 77 4.40 -15.51 14.51
C THR A 77 5.38 -14.37 14.82
N LYS A 78 5.68 -14.08 16.10
CA LYS A 78 6.67 -13.04 16.46
C LYS A 78 8.10 -13.36 15.99
N HIS A 79 8.41 -14.65 15.79
CA HIS A 79 9.72 -15.12 15.34
C HIS A 79 9.83 -15.33 13.82
N ARG A 80 8.72 -15.24 13.07
CA ARG A 80 8.76 -15.33 11.60
C ARG A 80 9.45 -14.09 11.00
N PRO A 81 10.19 -14.22 9.88
CA PRO A 81 10.78 -13.08 9.19
C PRO A 81 9.66 -12.11 8.75
N LYS A 82 9.92 -10.80 8.88
CA LYS A 82 8.92 -9.76 8.62
C LYS A 82 8.99 -9.32 7.17
N GLU A 83 7.98 -9.68 6.37
CA GLU A 83 7.89 -9.20 4.98
C GLU A 83 7.73 -7.67 4.93
N ASN A 84 8.06 -7.10 3.77
CA ASN A 84 7.81 -5.69 3.45
C ASN A 84 6.32 -5.40 3.16
N LEU A 85 6.02 -4.14 2.87
CA LEU A 85 4.72 -3.60 2.51
C LEU A 85 4.86 -2.81 1.21
N GLU A 86 4.03 -3.12 0.22
CA GLU A 86 3.93 -2.35 -1.02
C GLU A 86 3.04 -1.12 -0.81
N LEU A 87 3.58 0.05 -1.14
CA LEU A 87 2.87 1.33 -1.13
C LEU A 87 3.19 2.09 -2.42
N ILE A 88 2.28 2.97 -2.85
CA ILE A 88 2.50 3.92 -3.94
C ILE A 88 2.76 5.29 -3.32
N LEU A 89 3.82 5.99 -3.73
CA LEU A 89 4.15 7.32 -3.20
C LEU A 89 3.26 8.41 -3.82
N THR A 90 2.68 9.29 -2.99
CA THR A 90 1.87 10.44 -3.43
C THR A 90 2.70 11.70 -3.69
N GLN A 91 3.88 11.75 -3.09
CA GLN A 91 4.85 12.84 -3.13
C GLN A 91 6.26 12.25 -3.35
N SER A 92 7.21 13.06 -3.82
CA SER A 92 8.62 12.67 -3.84
C SER A 92 9.16 12.57 -2.41
N VAL A 93 9.74 11.41 -2.06
CA VAL A 93 10.32 11.17 -0.73
C VAL A 93 11.77 10.75 -0.87
N GLU A 94 12.67 11.51 -0.23
CA GLU A 94 14.11 11.23 -0.23
C GLU A 94 14.42 9.75 0.04
N LYS A 95 15.36 9.21 -0.74
CA LYS A 95 15.87 7.83 -0.61
C LYS A 95 14.83 6.73 -0.87
N LEU A 96 13.55 7.04 -1.09
CA LEU A 96 12.50 6.08 -1.44
C LEU A 96 12.14 6.14 -2.94
N GLY A 97 11.74 7.32 -3.45
CA GLY A 97 11.26 7.43 -4.84
C GLY A 97 10.55 8.75 -5.15
N VAL A 98 9.96 8.81 -6.35
CA VAL A 98 9.17 9.94 -6.86
C VAL A 98 7.66 9.65 -6.67
N ARG A 99 6.78 10.66 -6.76
CA ARG A 99 5.33 10.45 -6.88
C ARG A 99 5.03 9.39 -7.96
N GLY A 100 4.07 8.52 -7.71
CA GLY A 100 3.63 7.47 -8.63
C GLY A 100 4.56 6.24 -8.69
N ASP A 101 5.66 6.19 -7.93
CA ASP A 101 6.45 4.97 -7.80
C ASP A 101 5.86 4.01 -6.77
N LEU A 102 5.75 2.73 -7.15
CA LEU A 102 5.47 1.62 -6.24
C LEU A 102 6.75 1.19 -5.53
N VAL A 103 6.73 1.18 -4.20
CA VAL A 103 7.91 0.94 -3.35
C VAL A 103 7.60 -0.12 -2.29
N SER A 104 8.49 -1.09 -2.15
CA SER A 104 8.44 -2.10 -1.08
C SER A 104 9.22 -1.61 0.14
N VAL A 105 8.52 -1.21 1.20
CA VAL A 105 9.11 -0.64 2.44
C VAL A 105 8.88 -1.53 3.65
N SER A 106 9.61 -1.31 4.75
CA SER A 106 9.32 -2.04 5.99
C SER A 106 7.92 -1.68 6.53
N LYS A 107 7.19 -2.68 7.04
CA LYS A 107 5.84 -2.52 7.61
C LYS A 107 5.76 -1.49 8.74
N SER A 108 6.89 -1.12 9.37
CA SER A 108 6.96 -0.06 10.38
C SER A 108 7.09 1.34 9.76
N LEU A 109 7.95 1.52 8.75
CA LEU A 109 8.12 2.83 8.07
C LEU A 109 6.81 3.26 7.38
N GLY A 110 6.15 2.32 6.72
CA GLY A 110 4.85 2.57 6.08
C GLY A 110 3.78 3.05 7.06
N ARG A 111 3.58 2.31 8.16
CA ARG A 111 2.49 2.57 9.13
C ARG A 111 2.75 3.72 10.09
N ASN A 112 4.01 3.97 10.46
CA ASN A 112 4.35 4.97 11.47
C ASN A 112 4.68 6.35 10.85
N ARG A 113 5.05 6.39 9.57
CA ARG A 113 5.45 7.63 8.87
C ARG A 113 4.65 7.88 7.59
N LEU A 114 4.76 6.99 6.60
CA LEU A 114 4.29 7.31 5.25
C LEU A 114 2.76 7.43 5.13
N LEU A 115 2.03 6.49 5.72
CA LEU A 115 0.56 6.47 5.70
C LEU A 115 -0.06 7.61 6.56
N PRO A 116 0.36 7.86 7.83
CA PRO A 116 -0.23 8.95 8.62
C PRO A 116 0.11 10.35 8.12
N GLN A 117 1.24 10.52 7.40
CA GLN A 117 1.64 11.78 6.79
C GLN A 117 1.07 11.97 5.37
N GLY A 118 0.28 11.03 4.85
CA GLY A 118 -0.28 11.09 3.50
C GLY A 118 0.74 11.01 2.35
N LEU A 119 2.00 10.66 2.66
CA LEU A 119 3.11 10.57 1.70
C LEU A 119 3.05 9.32 0.80
N ALA A 120 2.23 8.34 1.17
CA ALA A 120 2.00 7.13 0.41
C ALA A 120 0.59 6.58 0.65
N VAL A 121 0.09 5.82 -0.33
CA VAL A 121 -1.21 5.13 -0.30
C VAL A 121 -0.98 3.63 -0.49
N TYR A 122 -1.89 2.79 0.02
CA TYR A 122 -1.85 1.34 -0.19
C TYR A 122 -1.94 0.97 -1.67
N ALA A 123 -1.12 0.02 -2.12
CA ALA A 123 -1.10 -0.49 -3.50
C ALA A 123 -2.28 -1.43 -3.83
N SER A 124 -3.51 -0.97 -3.57
CA SER A 124 -4.78 -1.57 -4.04
C SER A 124 -4.78 -1.68 -5.58
N PRO A 125 -5.40 -2.70 -6.20
CA PRO A 125 -5.54 -2.77 -7.66
C PRO A 125 -6.23 -1.54 -8.28
N GLU A 126 -7.13 -0.88 -7.55
CA GLU A 126 -7.78 0.37 -7.98
C GLU A 126 -6.76 1.52 -8.00
N ASN A 127 -6.03 1.71 -6.89
CA ASN A 127 -5.01 2.76 -6.76
C ASN A 127 -3.84 2.55 -7.74
N ARG A 128 -3.51 1.31 -8.11
CA ARG A 128 -2.50 1.01 -9.14
C ARG A 128 -2.92 1.62 -10.48
N LYS A 129 -4.14 1.33 -10.96
CA LYS A 129 -4.68 1.90 -12.20
C LYS A 129 -4.69 3.43 -12.19
N LEU A 130 -5.24 4.04 -11.14
CA LEU A 130 -5.30 5.50 -11.02
C LEU A 130 -3.92 6.16 -11.08
N TYR A 131 -2.90 5.58 -10.43
CA TYR A 131 -1.53 6.12 -10.49
C TYR A 131 -0.76 5.72 -11.76
N GLU A 132 -1.15 4.65 -12.45
CA GLU A 132 -0.65 4.31 -13.79
C GLU A 132 -1.19 5.32 -14.82
N GLU A 133 -2.48 5.64 -14.76
CA GLU A 133 -3.17 6.65 -15.59
C GLU A 133 -2.62 8.07 -15.32
N GLU A 134 -2.54 8.53 -14.05
CA GLU A 134 -1.89 9.81 -13.70
C GLU A 134 -0.46 9.89 -14.27
N LYS A 135 0.32 8.82 -14.15
CA LYS A 135 1.72 8.78 -14.55
C LYS A 135 1.91 8.81 -16.05
N LEU A 136 1.03 8.17 -16.81
CA LEU A 136 1.00 8.33 -18.28
C LEU A 136 0.73 9.80 -18.62
N VAL A 137 -0.34 10.39 -18.09
CA VAL A 137 -0.70 11.80 -18.37
C VAL A 137 0.43 12.78 -18.02
N ILE A 138 1.14 12.57 -16.90
CA ILE A 138 2.29 13.39 -16.51
C ILE A 138 3.45 13.22 -17.51
N HIS A 139 3.82 11.99 -17.88
CA HIS A 139 4.92 11.77 -18.84
C HIS A 139 4.61 12.32 -20.25
N LEU A 140 3.35 12.34 -20.66
CA LEU A 140 2.90 12.97 -21.90
C LEU A 140 3.03 14.50 -21.82
N ALA A 141 2.56 15.10 -20.72
CA ALA A 141 2.69 16.54 -20.50
C ALA A 141 4.16 16.99 -20.44
N ASP A 142 5.04 16.22 -19.78
CA ASP A 142 6.50 16.45 -19.76
C ASP A 142 7.09 16.41 -21.17
N PHE A 143 6.67 15.47 -22.03
CA PHE A 143 7.10 15.38 -23.42
C PHE A 143 6.67 16.60 -24.26
N PHE A 144 5.42 17.04 -24.14
CA PHE A 144 4.95 18.26 -24.81
C PHE A 144 5.67 19.51 -24.30
N LEU A 145 5.93 19.59 -22.99
CA LEU A 145 6.72 20.67 -22.39
C LEU A 145 8.15 20.70 -22.94
N GLN A 146 8.78 19.53 -23.16
CA GLN A 146 10.10 19.42 -23.77
C GLN A 146 10.12 19.83 -25.27
N LEU A 147 8.97 19.74 -25.96
CA LEU A 147 8.75 20.31 -27.29
C LEU A 147 8.37 21.81 -27.25
N GLY A 148 8.32 22.43 -26.08
CA GLY A 148 7.96 23.85 -25.89
C GLY A 148 6.45 24.13 -25.86
N VAL A 149 5.60 23.10 -25.82
CA VAL A 149 4.13 23.22 -25.87
C VAL A 149 3.53 22.95 -24.49
N VAL A 150 2.91 23.97 -23.89
CA VAL A 150 2.19 23.82 -22.61
C VAL A 150 0.78 23.29 -22.91
N VAL A 151 0.53 22.01 -22.64
CA VAL A 151 -0.79 21.38 -22.80
C VAL A 151 -1.36 21.01 -21.43
N ALA A 152 -2.64 21.34 -21.19
CA ALA A 152 -3.33 20.93 -19.98
C ALA A 152 -3.71 19.43 -20.04
N PRO A 153 -3.71 18.69 -18.91
CA PRO A 153 -3.91 17.24 -18.92
C PRO A 153 -5.28 16.79 -19.47
N HIS A 154 -6.30 17.66 -19.46
CA HIS A 154 -7.62 17.38 -20.03
C HIS A 154 -7.70 17.60 -21.55
N ALA A 155 -6.68 18.20 -22.16
CA ALA A 155 -6.57 18.46 -23.60
C ALA A 155 -5.77 17.37 -24.34
N LEU A 156 -5.27 16.36 -23.62
CA LEU A 156 -4.57 15.21 -24.18
C LEU A 156 -5.53 14.02 -24.24
N LYS A 157 -5.79 13.52 -25.45
CA LYS A 157 -6.45 12.23 -25.67
C LYS A 157 -5.42 11.19 -26.09
N LEU A 158 -5.37 10.13 -25.28
CA LEU A 158 -4.72 8.87 -25.63
C LEU A 158 -5.67 8.02 -26.49
N PRO A 159 -5.16 7.16 -27.38
CA PRO A 159 -5.97 6.10 -27.97
C PRO A 159 -6.47 5.15 -26.87
N GLU A 160 -7.67 4.59 -27.05
CA GLU A 160 -8.28 3.66 -26.08
C GLU A 160 -7.57 2.30 -26.04
N GLU A 161 -6.73 1.98 -27.03
CA GLU A 161 -5.89 0.78 -27.02
C GLU A 161 -4.76 0.90 -25.97
N PRO A 162 -4.59 -0.09 -25.08
CA PRO A 162 -3.62 -0.01 -24.00
C PRO A 162 -2.19 -0.01 -24.54
N ILE A 163 -1.50 1.12 -24.37
CA ILE A 163 -0.11 1.37 -24.80
C ILE A 163 0.85 0.45 -24.02
N THR A 164 1.01 -0.76 -24.53
CA THR A 164 1.69 -1.91 -23.88
C THR A 164 2.81 -2.48 -24.74
N ARG A 165 3.01 -1.94 -25.93
CA ARG A 165 4.08 -2.32 -26.87
C ARG A 165 4.97 -1.10 -27.13
N TRP A 166 6.22 -1.34 -27.48
CA TRP A 166 7.11 -0.28 -27.96
C TRP A 166 6.83 -0.02 -29.44
N GLY A 167 6.79 1.25 -29.84
CA GLY A 167 6.45 1.62 -31.22
C GLY A 167 6.09 3.09 -31.38
N GLU A 168 5.63 3.44 -32.58
CA GLU A 168 5.13 4.76 -32.93
C GLU A 168 3.62 4.83 -32.69
N TYR A 169 3.21 5.83 -31.92
CA TYR A 169 1.82 6.12 -31.54
C TYR A 169 1.48 7.57 -31.91
N TRP A 170 0.19 7.90 -31.85
CA TRP A 170 -0.30 9.25 -32.11
C TRP A 170 -1.13 9.70 -30.90
N CYS A 171 -0.88 10.91 -30.40
CA CYS A 171 -1.69 11.54 -29.37
C CYS A 171 -2.53 12.66 -30.01
N GLU A 172 -3.80 12.74 -29.65
CA GLU A 172 -4.70 13.81 -30.09
C GLU A 172 -4.71 14.94 -29.05
N VAL A 173 -4.22 16.11 -29.47
CA VAL A 173 -4.08 17.31 -28.66
C VAL A 173 -5.15 18.31 -29.07
N THR A 174 -6.02 18.74 -28.14
CA THR A 174 -6.98 19.82 -28.41
C THR A 174 -6.39 21.19 -28.09
N VAL A 175 -6.40 22.08 -29.08
CA VAL A 175 -6.00 23.48 -28.94
C VAL A 175 -7.27 24.33 -28.88
N ASN A 176 -7.36 25.17 -27.84
CA ASN A 176 -8.50 26.08 -27.57
C ASN A 176 -9.90 25.41 -27.54
N GLY A 177 -9.97 24.08 -27.41
CA GLY A 177 -11.22 23.31 -27.38
C GLY A 177 -11.91 23.12 -28.74
N LEU A 178 -11.27 23.52 -29.85
CA LEU A 178 -11.84 23.42 -31.21
C LEU A 178 -10.95 22.61 -32.16
N ASP A 179 -9.67 22.99 -32.26
CA ASP A 179 -8.73 22.35 -33.18
C ASP A 179 -8.13 21.10 -32.55
N THR A 180 -8.17 19.96 -33.23
CA THR A 180 -7.58 18.69 -32.73
C THR A 180 -6.40 18.29 -33.61
N VAL A 181 -5.18 18.33 -33.04
CA VAL A 181 -3.93 18.05 -33.75
C VAL A 181 -3.39 16.69 -33.34
N ARG A 182 -3.05 15.85 -34.32
CA ARG A 182 -2.36 14.57 -34.08
C ARG A 182 -0.86 14.78 -34.03
N VAL A 183 -0.24 14.47 -32.91
CA VAL A 183 1.22 14.56 -32.72
C VAL A 183 1.82 13.16 -32.63
N PRO A 184 2.85 12.83 -33.43
CA PRO A 184 3.54 11.54 -33.35
C PRO A 184 4.33 11.43 -32.06
N MET A 185 4.35 10.24 -31.47
CA MET A 185 5.05 9.94 -30.23
C MET A 185 5.62 8.52 -30.24
N SER A 186 6.92 8.38 -29.98
CA SER A 186 7.56 7.07 -29.86
C SER A 186 7.56 6.60 -28.40
N VAL A 187 6.94 5.44 -28.16
CA VAL A 187 6.88 4.81 -26.85
C VAL A 187 8.08 3.86 -26.72
N VAL A 188 9.14 4.37 -26.11
CA VAL A 188 10.40 3.64 -25.87
C VAL A 188 10.46 3.07 -24.46
N ASN A 189 11.27 2.03 -24.26
CA ASN A 189 11.50 1.45 -22.94
C ASN A 189 12.22 2.47 -22.01
N PHE A 190 11.50 3.06 -21.05
CA PHE A 190 12.07 3.99 -20.08
C PHE A 190 12.91 3.26 -19.03
N GLU A 191 14.15 2.91 -19.40
CA GLU A 191 15.15 2.47 -18.43
C GLU A 191 15.46 3.59 -17.45
N LYS A 192 14.90 3.51 -16.22
CA LYS A 192 15.16 4.48 -15.15
C LYS A 192 16.65 4.78 -15.07
N PRO A 193 17.09 6.04 -15.25
CA PRO A 193 18.50 6.38 -15.39
C PRO A 193 19.25 5.93 -14.16
N ARG A 194 20.03 4.86 -14.31
CA ARG A 194 20.51 4.07 -13.16
C ARG A 194 21.24 4.96 -12.16
N THR A 195 21.02 4.70 -10.87
CA THR A 195 21.41 5.60 -9.77
C THR A 195 22.89 6.01 -9.87
N LYS A 196 23.25 7.20 -9.35
CA LYS A 196 24.64 7.71 -9.38
C LYS A 196 25.66 6.64 -8.93
N ARG A 197 25.31 5.81 -7.94
CA ARG A 197 26.10 4.67 -7.46
C ARG A 197 26.26 3.54 -8.50
N TYR A 198 25.21 3.17 -9.24
CA TYR A 198 25.30 2.15 -10.31
C TYR A 198 26.08 2.65 -11.53
N LYS A 199 25.95 3.94 -11.88
CA LYS A 199 26.78 4.59 -12.93
C LYS A 199 28.26 4.60 -12.55
N PHE A 200 28.58 5.00 -11.32
CA PHE A 200 29.96 5.00 -10.81
C PHE A 200 30.55 3.59 -10.72
N TRP A 201 29.75 2.60 -10.30
CA TRP A 201 30.17 1.19 -10.27
C TRP A 201 30.45 0.64 -11.68
N LEU A 202 29.62 0.93 -12.68
CA LEU A 202 29.91 0.57 -14.07
C LEU A 202 31.22 1.22 -14.56
N ALA A 203 31.43 2.50 -14.28
CA ALA A 203 32.66 3.20 -14.68
C ALA A 203 33.91 2.55 -14.06
N GLN A 204 33.85 2.11 -12.80
CA GLN A 204 34.94 1.35 -12.18
C GLN A 204 35.17 -0.02 -12.84
N GLN A 205 34.11 -0.74 -13.26
CA GLN A 205 34.28 -2.03 -13.94
C GLN A 205 34.87 -1.87 -15.35
N ALA A 206 34.42 -0.86 -16.11
CA ALA A 206 34.98 -0.54 -17.42
C ALA A 206 36.47 -0.14 -17.31
N ALA A 207 36.83 0.71 -16.34
CA ALA A 207 38.21 1.09 -16.08
C ALA A 207 39.08 -0.13 -15.70
N LYS A 208 38.56 -1.07 -14.89
CA LYS A 208 39.28 -2.31 -14.55
C LYS A 208 39.49 -3.23 -15.76
N GLY A 209 38.48 -3.40 -16.60
CA GLY A 209 38.59 -4.22 -17.82
C GLY A 209 39.64 -3.70 -18.81
N LEU A 210 39.85 -2.38 -18.88
CA LEU A 210 40.92 -1.77 -19.68
C LEU A 210 42.33 -2.07 -19.12
N THR A 211 42.48 -2.21 -17.80
CA THR A 211 43.79 -2.47 -17.16
C THR A 211 44.29 -3.93 -17.27
N SER A 212 43.44 -4.88 -17.66
CA SER A 212 43.79 -6.30 -17.76
C SER A 212 44.31 -6.76 -19.13
N THR A 213 44.17 -5.94 -20.18
CA THR A 213 44.45 -6.36 -21.57
C THR A 213 45.87 -5.99 -22.02
N SER A 214 46.55 -5.06 -21.35
CA SER A 214 47.85 -4.52 -21.74
C SER A 214 49.07 -5.33 -21.25
N SER A 215 48.87 -6.49 -20.61
CA SER A 215 49.93 -7.29 -19.98
C SER A 215 50.17 -8.67 -20.63
N GLN A 216 49.73 -8.88 -21.87
CA GLN A 216 50.02 -10.09 -22.67
C GLN A 216 50.44 -9.73 -24.10
N THR A 217 51.67 -9.25 -24.24
CA THR A 217 52.38 -9.23 -25.53
C THR A 217 53.90 -9.18 -25.28
N LEU A 218 54.53 -10.36 -25.26
CA LEU A 218 55.96 -10.62 -25.25
C LEU A 218 56.21 -11.84 -26.15
#